data_AF-A0A9E3ZUB5-F1
#
_entry.id   AF-A0A9E3ZUB5-F1
#
_cell.length_a   1.000
_cell.length_b   1.000
_cell.length_c   1.000
_cell.angle_alpha   90.00
_cell.angle_beta   90.00
_cell.angle_gamma   90.00
#
_symmetry.space_group_name_H-M   'P 1'
#
loop_
_entity.id
_entity.type
_entity.pdbx_description
1 polymer ?
#
loop_
_entity_poly.entity_id
_entity_poly.type
_entity_poly.pdbx_seq_one_letter_code
_entity_poly.pdbx_strand_id
1 'polypeptide(L)'
;MSTIKQFNRTAIKKNHPLLSSIKSIIETAFYGNNVVPISLVSDAYHLARKSPSVIVTDLPVEGALALDLPEDAKILVHNDGAIVGRTAAARRVIGQPG
;
A
#
# COMPACT_ATOMS: atom_id res chain seq x y z
N MET A 1 16.28 3.26 -6.67
CA MET A 1 15.06 3.48 -7.48
C MET A 1 15.49 4.36 -8.64
N SER A 2 15.43 3.90 -9.90
CA SER A 2 15.97 4.66 -11.03
C SER A 2 15.27 6.00 -11.14
N THR A 3 16.04 7.09 -11.05
CA THR A 3 15.58 8.47 -11.19
C THR A 3 15.05 8.78 -12.60
N ILE A 4 15.28 7.89 -13.57
CA ILE A 4 14.92 8.07 -14.98
C ILE A 4 13.72 7.17 -15.31
N LYS A 5 12.58 7.81 -15.59
CA LYS A 5 11.32 7.14 -15.96
C LYS A 5 11.30 6.66 -17.42
N GLN A 6 11.95 7.38 -18.33
CA GLN A 6 11.96 7.09 -19.77
C GLN A 6 13.33 7.41 -20.38
N PHE A 7 13.77 6.58 -21.33
CA PHE A 7 14.98 6.81 -22.12
C PHE A 7 14.60 7.21 -23.54
N ASN A 8 15.35 8.17 -24.11
CA ASN A 8 15.26 8.46 -25.53
C ASN A 8 15.71 7.24 -26.34
N ARG A 9 15.05 6.98 -27.48
CA ARG A 9 15.32 5.80 -28.32
C ARG A 9 16.78 5.72 -28.77
N THR A 10 17.44 6.86 -28.94
CA THR A 10 18.86 6.96 -29.31
C THR A 10 19.84 6.53 -28.19
N ALA A 11 19.40 6.55 -26.93
CA ALA A 11 20.19 6.15 -25.77
C ALA A 11 20.15 4.64 -25.50
N ILE A 12 19.20 3.91 -26.10
CA ILE A 12 19.02 2.46 -25.93
C ILE A 12 20.06 1.72 -26.78
N LYS A 13 21.21 1.40 -26.18
CA LYS A 13 22.32 0.67 -26.84
C LYS A 13 22.61 -0.65 -26.11
N LYS A 14 23.15 -1.64 -26.83
CA LYS A 14 23.49 -2.97 -26.29
C LYS A 14 24.40 -2.92 -25.06
N ASN A 15 25.34 -1.97 -25.01
CA ASN A 15 26.30 -1.84 -23.92
C ASN A 15 25.93 -0.71 -22.94
N HIS A 16 24.64 -0.37 -22.82
CA HIS A 16 24.22 0.69 -21.92
C HIS A 16 24.28 0.21 -20.45
N PRO A 17 25.05 0.86 -19.56
CA PRO A 17 25.25 0.39 -18.17
C PRO A 17 23.95 0.23 -17.37
N LEU A 18 22.93 1.06 -17.68
CA LEU A 18 21.65 1.06 -16.97
C LEU A 18 20.59 0.11 -17.58
N LEU A 19 20.91 -0.63 -18.65
CA LEU A 19 20.01 -1.56 -19.34
C LEU A 19 20.49 -3.02 -19.24
N SER A 20 20.87 -3.43 -18.04
CA SER A 20 21.16 -4.84 -17.73
C SER A 20 19.87 -5.66 -17.64
N SER A 21 19.90 -6.91 -18.11
CA SER A 21 18.76 -7.84 -18.05
C SER A 21 18.24 -8.05 -16.62
N ILE A 22 19.15 -8.16 -15.64
CA ILE A 22 18.79 -8.31 -14.22
C ILE A 22 18.04 -7.07 -13.72
N LYS A 23 18.53 -5.88 -14.07
CA LYS A 23 17.88 -4.61 -13.67
C LYS A 23 16.47 -4.51 -14.26
N SER A 24 16.29 -4.89 -15.53
CA SER A 24 14.98 -4.87 -16.17
C SER A 24 13.98 -5.80 -15.48
N ILE A 25 14.39 -7.03 -15.14
CA ILE A 25 13.53 -7.98 -14.41
C ILE A 25 13.09 -7.41 -13.06
N ILE A 26 14.04 -6.84 -12.30
CA ILE A 26 13.77 -6.28 -10.97
C ILE A 26 12.89 -5.02 -11.08
N GLU A 27 13.23 -4.07 -11.96
CA GLU A 27 12.46 -2.82 -12.13
C GLU A 27 11.03 -3.07 -12.58
N THR A 28 10.79 -4.04 -13.49
CA THR A 28 9.44 -4.35 -13.94
C THR A 28 8.55 -4.80 -12.77
N ALA A 29 9.08 -5.54 -11.80
CA ALA A 29 8.33 -5.90 -10.59
C ALA A 29 7.95 -4.67 -9.75
N PHE A 30 8.84 -3.66 -9.69
CA PHE A 30 8.56 -2.40 -8.99
C PHE A 30 7.55 -1.49 -9.72
N TYR A 31 7.40 -1.64 -11.04
CA TYR A 31 6.37 -0.93 -11.81
C TYR A 31 4.99 -1.61 -11.76
N GLY A 32 4.85 -2.74 -11.05
CA GLY A 32 3.57 -3.39 -10.82
C GLY A 32 2.62 -2.46 -10.07
N ASN A 33 1.41 -2.25 -10.62
CA ASN A 33 0.38 -1.53 -9.91
C ASN A 33 -0.27 -2.44 -8.86
N ASN A 34 0.20 -2.35 -7.62
CA ASN A 34 -0.37 -3.05 -6.47
C ASN A 34 -1.48 -2.25 -5.77
N VAL A 35 -1.93 -1.14 -6.37
CA VAL A 35 -3.02 -0.32 -5.82
C VAL A 35 -4.32 -0.74 -6.47
N VAL A 36 -5.27 -1.16 -5.63
CA VAL A 36 -6.63 -1.52 -6.04
C VAL A 36 -7.59 -0.46 -5.49
N PRO A 37 -8.42 0.17 -6.33
CA PRO A 37 -9.45 1.08 -5.84
C PRO A 37 -10.52 0.28 -5.10
N ILE A 38 -10.89 0.75 -3.91
CA ILE A 38 -11.97 0.16 -3.10
C ILE A 38 -13.06 1.21 -2.99
N SER A 39 -14.26 0.89 -3.49
CA SER A 39 -15.41 1.80 -3.50
C SER A 39 -16.37 1.60 -2.33
N LEU A 40 -16.37 0.41 -1.72
CA LEU A 40 -17.30 0.04 -0.64
C LEU A 40 -16.56 -0.19 0.68
N VAL A 41 -17.15 0.27 1.78
CA VAL A 41 -16.60 0.11 3.13
C VAL A 41 -16.61 -1.36 3.55
N SER A 42 -17.63 -2.12 3.14
CA SER A 42 -17.72 -3.56 3.34
C SER A 42 -16.54 -4.33 2.74
N ASP A 43 -16.12 -3.99 1.53
CA ASP A 43 -14.96 -4.61 0.87
C ASP A 43 -13.68 -4.31 1.64
N ALA A 44 -13.51 -3.06 2.10
CA ALA A 44 -12.38 -2.68 2.95
C ALA A 44 -12.35 -3.49 4.25
N TYR A 45 -13.52 -3.69 4.88
CA TYR A 45 -13.65 -4.52 6.08
C TYR A 45 -13.26 -5.98 5.83
N HIS A 46 -13.75 -6.58 4.73
CA HIS A 46 -13.39 -7.96 4.39
C HIS A 46 -11.90 -8.14 4.10
N LEU A 47 -11.26 -7.16 3.45
CA LEU A 47 -9.82 -7.16 3.21
C LEU A 47 -9.05 -7.02 4.52
N ALA A 48 -9.47 -6.12 5.41
CA ALA A 48 -8.87 -5.97 6.74
C ALA A 48 -8.99 -7.27 7.55
N ARG A 49 -10.18 -7.90 7.57
CA ARG A 49 -10.43 -9.16 8.28
C ARG A 49 -9.58 -10.33 7.76
N LYS A 50 -9.21 -10.34 6.47
CA LYS A 50 -8.36 -11.38 5.85
C LYS A 50 -6.87 -11.15 6.07
N SER A 51 -6.46 -9.99 6.56
CA SER A 51 -5.04 -9.66 6.77
C SER A 51 -4.45 -10.56 7.87
N PRO A 52 -3.25 -11.15 7.66
CA PRO A 52 -2.68 -12.16 8.56
C PRO A 52 -2.39 -11.65 9.98
N SER A 53 -2.08 -10.37 10.15
CA SER A 53 -1.78 -9.77 11.47
C SER A 53 -3.01 -9.17 12.15
N VAL A 54 -4.22 -9.43 11.65
CA VAL A 54 -5.46 -8.89 12.22
C VAL A 54 -6.11 -9.92 13.15
N ILE A 55 -6.48 -9.45 14.34
CA ILE A 55 -7.23 -10.21 15.33
C ILE A 55 -8.69 -9.81 15.25
N VAL A 56 -9.56 -10.78 14.99
CA VAL A 56 -11.02 -10.59 15.03
C VAL A 56 -11.47 -10.76 16.47
N THR A 57 -11.99 -9.69 17.08
CA THR A 57 -12.52 -9.75 18.45
C THR A 57 -13.91 -10.37 18.49
N ASP A 58 -14.44 -10.66 19.67
CA ASP A 58 -15.85 -11.06 19.84
C ASP A 58 -16.83 -9.90 19.99
N LEU A 59 -16.33 -8.65 19.92
CA LEU A 59 -17.14 -7.46 20.06
C LEU A 59 -17.82 -7.13 18.73
N PRO A 60 -19.17 -7.08 18.67
CA PRO A 60 -19.87 -6.61 17.49
C PRO A 60 -19.72 -5.09 17.32
N VAL A 61 -19.79 -4.61 16.08
CA VAL A 61 -19.87 -3.19 15.77
C VAL A 61 -21.33 -2.74 15.92
N GLU A 62 -21.57 -1.83 16.85
CA GLU A 62 -22.89 -1.24 17.02
C GLU A 62 -23.27 -0.39 15.80
N GLY A 63 -24.47 -0.62 15.24
CA GLY A 63 -24.94 0.12 14.08
C GLY A 63 -24.16 -0.14 12.80
N ALA A 64 -23.58 -1.34 12.62
CA ALA A 64 -22.75 -1.69 11.46
C ALA A 64 -23.35 -1.29 10.09
N LEU A 65 -24.64 -1.53 9.87
CA LEU A 65 -25.31 -1.17 8.62
C LEU A 65 -25.32 0.35 8.35
N ALA A 66 -25.42 1.18 9.38
CA ALA A 66 -25.36 2.63 9.25
C ALA A 66 -23.94 3.15 8.90
N LEU A 67 -22.93 2.30 9.08
CA LEU A 67 -21.53 2.56 8.74
C LEU A 67 -21.10 1.88 7.42
N ASP A 68 -22.05 1.36 6.65
CA ASP A 68 -21.82 0.56 5.43
C ASP A 68 -20.94 -0.69 5.67
N LEU A 69 -21.00 -1.22 6.90
CA LEU A 69 -20.34 -2.47 7.29
C LEU A 69 -21.30 -3.66 7.20
N PRO A 70 -20.77 -4.89 7.05
CA PRO A 70 -21.57 -6.11 7.17
C PRO A 70 -22.31 -6.18 8.51
N GLU A 71 -23.51 -6.76 8.53
CA GLU A 71 -24.31 -6.88 9.76
C GLU A 71 -23.59 -7.69 10.86
N ASP A 72 -22.78 -8.68 10.46
CA ASP A 72 -21.96 -9.49 11.37
C ASP A 72 -20.59 -8.87 11.69
N ALA A 73 -20.38 -7.58 11.37
CA ALA A 73 -19.09 -6.93 11.56
C ALA A 73 -18.70 -6.94 13.05
N LYS A 74 -17.53 -7.50 13.30
CA LYS A 74 -16.83 -7.45 14.59
C LYS A 74 -15.69 -6.45 14.56
N ILE A 75 -15.33 -5.91 15.73
CA ILE A 75 -14.21 -5.01 15.89
C ILE A 75 -12.91 -5.76 15.55
N LEU A 76 -12.09 -5.15 14.68
CA LEU A 76 -10.81 -5.68 14.25
C LEU A 76 -9.67 -4.97 14.99
N VAL A 77 -8.70 -5.74 15.47
CA VAL A 77 -7.50 -5.21 16.14
C VAL A 77 -6.28 -5.58 15.31
N HIS A 78 -5.44 -4.58 15.05
CA HIS A 78 -4.16 -4.76 14.37
C HIS A 78 -3.07 -4.09 15.20
N ASN A 79 -2.24 -4.89 15.85
CA ASN A 79 -1.18 -4.43 16.75
C ASN A 79 0.21 -4.61 16.09
N ASP A 80 0.32 -4.26 14.81
CA ASP A 80 1.56 -4.39 14.05
C ASP A 80 2.34 -3.06 14.03
N GLY A 81 3.66 -3.17 13.91
CA GLY A 81 4.59 -2.05 13.82
C GLY A 81 5.21 -1.60 15.14
N ALA A 82 6.43 -1.06 15.04
CA ALA A 82 7.15 -0.46 16.17
C ALA A 82 6.65 0.95 16.54
N ILE A 83 5.78 1.53 15.70
CA ILE A 83 5.28 2.88 15.85
C ILE A 83 3.92 2.82 16.56
N VAL A 84 3.88 3.33 17.79
CA VAL A 84 2.69 3.32 18.65
C VAL A 84 1.87 4.62 18.62
N GLY A 85 2.23 5.57 17.73
CA GLY A 85 1.57 6.88 17.65
C GLY A 85 1.95 7.68 16.40
N ARG A 86 1.52 8.95 16.32
CA ARG A 86 1.85 9.82 15.17
C ARG A 86 3.35 10.13 15.13
N THR A 87 4.05 9.76 14.06
CA THR A 87 5.48 10.07 13.89
C THR A 87 5.66 11.41 13.17
N ALA A 88 6.02 12.48 13.91
CA ALA A 88 6.26 13.80 13.33
C ALA A 88 7.35 13.80 12.24
N ALA A 89 8.41 13.00 12.40
CA ALA A 89 9.49 12.87 11.41
C ALA A 89 9.05 12.23 10.08
N ALA A 90 7.94 11.48 10.05
CA ALA A 90 7.39 10.91 8.82
C ALA A 90 6.50 11.92 8.06
N ARG A 91 6.18 13.07 8.66
CA ARG A 91 5.35 14.11 8.05
C ARG A 91 6.16 14.86 7.01
N ARG A 92 5.98 14.50 5.73
CA ARG A 92 6.51 15.27 4.61
C ARG A 92 5.43 16.23 4.11
N VAL A 93 5.69 17.53 4.19
CA VAL A 93 4.83 18.57 3.63
C VAL A 93 5.40 18.99 2.28
N ILE A 94 4.59 18.91 1.23
CA ILE A 94 4.99 19.33 -0.11
C ILE A 94 5.40 20.81 -0.05
N GLY A 95 6.63 21.11 -0.46
CA GLY A 95 7.18 22.48 -0.49
C GLY A 95 7.94 22.93 0.76
N GLN A 96 8.02 22.10 1.81
CA GLN A 96 8.94 22.34 2.94
C GLN A 96 10.16 21.43 2.83
N PRO A 97 11.39 21.94 3.04
CA PRO A 97 12.53 21.07 3.24
C PRO A 97 12.27 20.25 4.51
N GLY A 98 12.25 18.92 4.35
CA GLY A 98 12.08 17.95 5.44
C GLY A 98 13.38 17.70 6.18
#